data_AF-A0A1H6D468-F1
#
_entry.id   AF-A0A1H6D468-F1
#
_cell.length_a   1.000
_cell.length_b   1.000
_cell.length_c   1.000
_cell.angle_alpha   90.00
_cell.angle_beta   90.00
_cell.angle_gamma   90.00
#
_symmetry.space_group_name_H-M   'P 1'
#
loop_
_entity.id
_entity.type
_entity.pdbx_description
1 polymer ?
#
loop_
_entity_poly.entity_id
_entity_poly.type
_entity_poly.pdbx_seq_one_letter_code
_entity_poly.pdbx_strand_id
1 'polypeptide(L)' 'MMEVRHLRARSRSGGLELNGDTGRDERERRRKLAEIFGDVLPETTSDDRPDRTPAEDAERWYRENRPPHHDPR' A
#
# COMPACT_ATOMS: atom_id res chain seq x y z
N MET A 1 6.79 -23.78 31.95
CA MET A 1 7.46 -24.55 30.89
C MET A 1 6.96 -23.98 29.56
N MET A 2 7.75 -23.18 28.82
CA MET A 2 8.79 -23.62 27.86
C MET A 2 8.16 -24.59 26.84
N GLU A 3 8.05 -24.35 25.53
CA GLU A 3 8.89 -23.61 24.59
C GLU A 3 8.09 -23.26 23.31
N VAL A 4 8.47 -22.12 22.71
CA VAL A 4 8.07 -21.65 21.39
C VAL A 4 8.93 -22.31 20.31
N ARG A 5 8.32 -23.10 19.43
CA ARG A 5 8.98 -23.60 18.20
C ARG A 5 8.41 -22.91 16.97
N HIS A 6 8.96 -21.72 16.73
CA HIS A 6 9.33 -21.15 15.44
C HIS A 6 8.93 -21.98 14.20
N LEU A 7 7.81 -21.62 13.56
CA LEU A 7 7.59 -21.97 12.17
C LEU A 7 8.26 -20.90 11.30
N ARG A 8 9.48 -21.19 10.86
CA ARG A 8 10.25 -20.38 9.91
C ARG A 8 9.50 -20.34 8.58
N ALA A 9 8.75 -19.27 8.34
CA ALA A 9 8.29 -18.92 7.01
C ALA A 9 9.52 -18.69 6.13
N ARG A 10 9.83 -19.67 5.26
CA ARG A 10 10.73 -19.43 4.12
C ARG A 10 10.06 -18.37 3.26
N SER A 11 10.57 -17.14 3.39
CA SER A 11 10.39 -16.09 2.40
C SER A 11 10.80 -16.67 1.04
N ARG A 12 9.80 -17.04 0.23
CA ARG A 12 9.97 -17.01 -1.22
C ARG A 12 9.54 -15.62 -1.63
N SER A 13 10.52 -14.74 -1.64
CA SER A 13 10.58 -13.55 -2.46
C SER A 13 10.25 -13.93 -3.91
N GLY A 14 8.97 -13.95 -4.25
CA GLY A 14 8.52 -13.80 -5.62
C GLY A 14 8.60 -12.33 -5.97
N GLY A 15 9.82 -11.79 -6.06
CA GLY A 15 10.03 -10.47 -6.63
C GLY A 15 9.64 -10.58 -8.10
N LEU A 16 8.60 -9.86 -8.51
CA LEU A 16 8.29 -9.68 -9.92
C LEU A 16 9.57 -9.16 -10.59
N GLU A 17 10.17 -9.97 -11.44
CA GLU A 17 11.22 -9.53 -12.34
C GLU A 17 10.58 -8.56 -13.34
N LEU A 18 10.62 -7.26 -13.02
CA LEU A 18 10.29 -6.19 -13.95
C LEU A 18 11.44 -6.07 -14.96
N ASN A 19 11.49 -7.02 -15.90
CA ASN A 19 12.38 -6.95 -17.04
C ASN A 19 11.82 -5.94 -18.06
N GLY A 20 12.31 -4.70 -18.00
CA GLY A 20 12.06 -3.67 -19.02
C GLY A 20 12.39 -2.27 -18.52
N ASP A 21 13.48 -1.69 -19.04
CA ASP A 21 13.75 -0.24 -19.19
C ASP A 21 13.18 0.73 -18.12
N THR A 22 13.29 0.39 -16.84
CA THR A 22 12.74 1.17 -15.70
C THR A 22 13.18 2.64 -15.71
N GLY A 23 14.37 2.92 -16.24
CA GLY A 23 14.90 4.27 -16.36
C GLY A 23 14.22 5.11 -17.44
N ARG A 24 13.76 4.52 -18.55
CA ARG A 24 13.00 5.26 -19.58
C ARG A 24 11.56 5.50 -19.14
N ASP A 25 10.94 4.49 -18.56
CA ASP A 25 9.57 4.60 -18.06
C ASP A 25 9.46 5.69 -16.98
N GLU A 26 10.44 5.79 -16.08
CA GLU A 26 10.47 6.85 -15.07
C GLU A 26 10.68 8.24 -15.68
N ARG A 27 11.50 8.37 -16.73
CA ARG A 27 11.69 9.65 -17.44
C ARG A 27 10.42 10.09 -18.16
N GLU A 28 9.74 9.17 -18.84
CA GLU A 28 8.48 9.46 -19.53
C GLU A 28 7.37 9.81 -18.52
N ARG A 29 7.30 9.07 -17.40
CA ARG A 29 6.42 9.38 -16.27
C ARG A 29 6.68 10.78 -15.71
N ARG A 30 7.94 11.13 -15.44
CA ARG A 30 8.31 12.45 -14.91
C ARG A 30 7.93 13.59 -15.88
N ARG A 31 8.13 13.40 -17.19
CA ARG A 31 7.71 14.39 -18.21
C ARG A 31 6.21 14.61 -18.20
N LYS A 32 5.41 13.53 -18.15
CA LYS A 32 3.95 13.62 -18.09
C LYS A 32 3.47 14.30 -16.82
N LEU A 33 4.11 14.02 -15.68
CA LEU A 33 3.81 14.70 -14.43
C LEU A 33 4.17 16.19 -14.52
N ALA A 34 5.30 16.55 -15.14
CA ALA A 34 5.69 17.95 -15.31
C ALA A 34 4.78 18.73 -16.25
N GLU A 35 4.19 18.07 -17.27
CA GLU A 35 3.18 18.68 -18.14
C GLU A 35 1.92 19.10 -17.35
N ILE A 36 1.53 18.31 -16.35
CA ILE A 36 0.30 18.52 -15.58
C ILE A 36 0.56 19.40 -14.35
N PHE A 37 1.65 19.15 -13.63
CA PHE A 37 1.95 19.70 -12.31
C PHE A 37 3.13 20.69 -12.31
N GLY A 38 3.88 20.79 -13.40
CA GLY A 38 5.15 21.53 -13.44
C GLY A 38 6.29 20.78 -12.76
N ASP A 39 7.40 21.49 -12.50
CA ASP A 39 8.62 20.87 -11.96
C ASP A 39 8.53 20.50 -10.47
N VAL A 40 7.58 21.10 -9.74
CA VAL A 40 7.35 20.85 -8.32
C VAL A 40 6.13 19.95 -8.18
N LEU A 41 6.34 18.75 -7.65
CA LEU A 41 5.24 17.84 -7.34
C LEU A 41 4.62 18.19 -5.98
N PRO A 42 3.31 18.00 -5.81
CA PRO A 42 2.69 18.10 -4.49
C PRO A 42 3.31 17.06 -3.55
N GLU A 43 3.39 17.42 -2.28
CA GLU A 43 3.82 16.50 -1.23
C GLU A 43 2.83 15.34 -1.12
N THR A 44 3.36 14.11 -1.08
CA THR A 44 2.54 12.93 -0.85
C THR A 44 2.31 12.73 0.65
N THR A 45 1.08 12.45 1.03
CA THR A 45 0.70 12.12 2.40
C THR A 45 0.82 10.62 2.66
N SER A 46 0.75 10.21 3.93
CA SER A 46 0.77 8.78 4.27
C SER A 46 -0.45 8.04 3.72
N ASP A 47 -1.59 8.73 3.53
CA ASP A 47 -2.85 8.16 3.06
C ASP A 47 -2.85 7.87 1.55
N ASP A 48 -1.92 8.45 0.78
CA ASP A 48 -1.77 8.19 -0.66
C ASP A 48 -1.14 6.82 -0.97
N ARG A 49 -0.65 6.12 0.07
CA ARG A 49 -0.04 4.80 -0.09
C ARG A 49 -1.14 3.74 -0.19
N PRO A 50 -0.99 2.74 -1.08
CA PRO A 50 -1.94 1.63 -1.11
C PRO A 50 -1.94 0.95 0.26
N ASP A 51 -3.13 0.89 0.86
CA ASP A 51 -3.30 0.33 2.20
C ASP A 51 -2.80 -1.13 2.20
N ARG A 52 -1.80 -1.39 3.05
CA ARG A 52 -1.24 -2.73 3.25
C ARG A 52 -1.87 -3.44 4.46
N THR A 53 -2.89 -2.85 5.08
CA THR A 53 -3.56 -3.48 6.22
C THR A 53 -4.23 -4.78 5.77
N PRO A 54 -4.02 -5.88 6.51
CA PRO A 54 -4.79 -7.11 6.33
C PRO A 54 -6.29 -6.81 6.37
N ALA A 55 -7.07 -7.41 5.47
CA ALA A 55 -8.52 -7.18 5.40
C ALA A 55 -9.26 -7.45 6.74
N GLU A 56 -8.71 -8.33 7.58
CA GLU A 56 -9.18 -8.61 8.94
C GLU A 56 -9.02 -7.42 9.92
N ASP A 57 -8.00 -6.59 9.74
CA ASP A 57 -7.76 -5.39 10.55
C ASP A 57 -8.71 -4.24 10.16
N ALA A 58 -8.99 -4.10 8.86
CA ALA A 58 -9.93 -3.11 8.33
C ALA A 58 -11.38 -3.37 8.81
N GLU A 59 -11.84 -4.62 8.75
CA GLU A 59 -13.19 -5.00 9.20
C GLU A 59 -13.38 -4.81 10.71
N ARG A 60 -12.35 -5.15 11.51
CA ARG A 60 -12.36 -4.92 12.95
C ARG A 60 -12.46 -3.42 13.27
N TRP A 61 -11.62 -2.61 12.64
CA TRP A 61 -11.65 -1.15 12.81
C TRP A 61 -13.02 -0.56 12.46
N TYR A 62 -13.63 -1.02 11.35
CA TYR A 62 -14.94 -0.57 10.92
C TYR A 62 -16.03 -0.85 11.96
N ARG A 63 -16.06 -2.06 12.55
CA ARG A 63 -17.05 -2.41 13.59
C ARG A 63 -16.88 -1.58 14.87
N GLU A 64 -15.65 -1.30 15.26
CA GLU A 64 -15.32 -0.52 16.46
C GLU A 64 -15.61 0.98 16.31
N ASN A 65 -15.55 1.51 15.08
CA ASN A 65 -15.68 2.94 14.80
C ASN A 65 -16.97 3.30 14.02
N ARG A 66 -17.91 2.37 13.88
CA ARG A 66 -19.16 2.58 13.16
C ARG A 66 -20.02 3.65 13.87
N PRO A 67 -20.47 4.71 13.17
CA PRO A 67 -21.38 5.70 13.74
C PRO A 67 -22.66 5.08 14.33
N PRO A 68 -23.24 5.65 15.41
CA PRO A 68 -24.37 5.05 16.15
C PRO A 68 -25.66 4.81 15.34
N HIS A 69 -25.80 5.45 14.19
CA HIS A 69 -27.01 5.41 13.35
C HIS A 69 -26.86 4.56 12.09
N HIS A 70 -25.81 3.76 12.01
CA HIS A 70 -25.41 3.18 10.75
C HIS A 70 -26.15 1.87 10.41
N ASP A 71 -27.06 1.41 11.28
CA ASP A 71 -28.01 0.34 10.97
C ASP A 71 -29.20 0.88 10.15
N PRO A 72 -29.34 0.48 8.87
CA PRO A 72 -30.64 0.55 8.23
C PRO A 72 -31.56 -0.45 8.95
N ARG A 73 -32.73 0.04 9.35
CA ARG A 73 -33.82 -0.80 9.87
C ARG A 73 -34.23 -1.88 8.87
#